data_AF-A0A349SG59-F1
#
_entry.id   AF-A0A349SG59-F1
#
_cell.length_a   1.000
_cell.length_b   1.000
_cell.length_c   1.000
_cell.angle_alpha   90.00
_cell.angle_beta   90.00
_cell.angle_gamma   90.00
#
_symmetry.space_group_name_H-M   'P 1'
#
loop_
_entity.id
_entity.type
_entity.pdbx_description
1 polymer ?
#
loop_
_entity_poly.entity_id
_entity_poly.type
_entity_poly.pdbx_seq_one_letter_code
_entity_poly.pdbx_strand_id
1 'polypeptide(L)'
;DPVEVHTCGAWSQGPTLLQALAILEGSNVTTLEPGSAAYYHTMAEAIKLALADREAYLGDPDFVDVPVDTLMSRAYGAERAQLIDANLAAPGMPSPGSIPGYQPYHSPVIHDRGLPKLPADTSIVCVIDQQGNAICATPSDTSWDTPVVPGTGLAISSRGDQSRAVRGHPSVMAPGKRPRLTPNPCFIQLPGQWIMPFGTPGGDAQVQANLQVLYHHLQFKLPLQEAIEAPRFMTHSHPDSFAPHR
;
A
#
# COMPACT_ATOMS: atom_id res chain seq x y z
N ASP A 1 -13.89 -15.72 -11.50
CA ASP A 1 -13.19 -16.82 -10.83
C ASP A 1 -12.43 -16.30 -9.62
N PRO A 2 -12.29 -17.10 -8.55
CA PRO A 2 -11.54 -16.69 -7.37
C PRO A 2 -10.07 -16.49 -7.73
N VAL A 3 -9.48 -15.43 -7.18
CA VAL A 3 -8.09 -15.04 -7.39
C VAL A 3 -7.47 -14.83 -6.02
N GLU A 4 -6.26 -15.35 -5.80
CA GLU A 4 -5.49 -15.12 -4.58
C GLU A 4 -4.43 -14.05 -4.86
N VAL A 5 -4.33 -13.06 -3.97
CA VAL A 5 -3.33 -11.99 -4.06
C VAL A 5 -2.37 -12.16 -2.88
N HIS A 6 -1.07 -12.22 -3.18
CA HIS A 6 -0.02 -12.38 -2.20
C HIS A 6 0.85 -11.13 -2.13
N THR A 7 1.17 -10.70 -0.92
CA THR A 7 2.02 -9.55 -0.62
C THR A 7 3.00 -9.88 0.49
N CYS A 8 3.96 -8.98 0.76
CA CYS A 8 4.81 -9.09 1.94
C CYS A 8 4.02 -8.85 3.24
N GLY A 9 4.58 -9.27 4.38
CA GLY A 9 3.96 -9.10 5.70
C GLY A 9 3.96 -7.67 6.24
N ALA A 10 3.52 -7.49 7.48
CA ALA A 10 3.30 -6.17 8.11
C ALA A 10 4.55 -5.30 8.32
N TRP A 11 5.76 -5.87 8.17
CA TRP A 11 7.01 -5.10 8.12
C TRP A 11 7.11 -4.25 6.84
N SER A 12 6.24 -4.46 5.85
CA SER A 12 6.02 -3.57 4.71
C SER A 12 4.56 -3.12 4.63
N GLN A 13 4.22 -2.30 3.62
CA GLN A 13 2.84 -1.91 3.32
C GLN A 13 2.03 -2.96 2.55
N GLY A 14 2.53 -4.20 2.40
CA GLY A 14 1.85 -5.26 1.66
C GLY A 14 0.42 -5.56 2.13
N PRO A 15 0.12 -5.66 3.43
CA PRO A 15 -1.24 -5.90 3.90
C PRO A 15 -2.23 -4.78 3.55
N THR A 16 -1.75 -3.55 3.31
CA THR A 16 -2.59 -2.43 2.91
C THR A 16 -3.27 -2.65 1.56
N LEU A 17 -2.60 -3.33 0.61
CA LEU A 17 -3.22 -3.70 -0.67
C LEU A 17 -4.37 -4.68 -0.47
N LEU A 18 -4.15 -5.71 0.36
CA LEU A 18 -5.17 -6.74 0.65
C LEU A 18 -6.35 -6.15 1.41
N GLN A 19 -6.09 -5.25 2.35
CA GLN A 19 -7.13 -4.51 3.04
C GLN A 19 -7.94 -3.63 2.08
N ALA A 20 -7.30 -2.88 1.20
CA ALA A 20 -8.01 -2.04 0.23
C ALA A 20 -8.90 -2.88 -0.71
N LEU A 21 -8.42 -4.06 -1.14
CA LEU A 21 -9.25 -5.04 -1.87
C LEU A 21 -10.46 -5.49 -1.05
N ALA A 22 -10.29 -5.85 0.23
CA ALA A 22 -11.38 -6.27 1.10
C ALA A 22 -12.43 -5.16 1.34
N ILE A 23 -11.99 -3.91 1.49
CA ILE A 23 -12.88 -2.75 1.62
C ILE A 23 -13.68 -2.55 0.33
N LEU A 24 -13.02 -2.61 -0.83
CA LEU A 24 -13.71 -2.43 -2.11
C LEU A 24 -14.66 -3.59 -2.43
N GLU A 25 -14.34 -4.82 -2.02
CA GLU A 25 -15.25 -5.96 -2.13
C GLU A 25 -16.55 -5.73 -1.32
N GLY A 26 -16.46 -5.09 -0.16
CA GLY A 26 -17.60 -4.68 0.65
C GLY A 26 -18.33 -3.41 0.17
N SER A 27 -17.83 -2.77 -0.89
CA SER A 27 -18.40 -1.53 -1.45
C SER A 27 -19.24 -1.80 -2.71
N ASN A 28 -19.77 -0.74 -3.33
CA ASN A 28 -20.50 -0.81 -4.60
C ASN A 28 -19.61 -0.63 -5.84
N VAL A 29 -18.27 -0.58 -5.71
CA VAL A 29 -17.36 -0.15 -6.79
C VAL A 29 -17.53 -0.93 -8.11
N THR A 30 -17.88 -2.21 -8.05
CA THR A 30 -18.04 -3.07 -9.23
C THR A 30 -19.31 -2.78 -10.05
N THR A 31 -20.25 -2.02 -9.47
CA THR A 31 -21.49 -1.56 -10.13
C THR A 31 -21.33 -0.18 -10.77
N LEU A 32 -20.21 0.51 -10.49
CA LEU A 32 -19.93 1.85 -11.01
C LEU A 32 -19.28 1.77 -12.39
N GLU A 33 -19.55 2.77 -13.22
CA GLU A 33 -18.91 2.88 -14.53
C GLU A 33 -17.39 3.12 -14.34
N PRO A 34 -16.51 2.30 -14.96
CA PRO A 34 -15.07 2.49 -14.91
C PRO A 34 -14.67 3.90 -15.33
N GLY A 35 -13.84 4.57 -14.52
CA GLY A 35 -13.38 5.92 -14.82
C GLY A 35 -14.40 7.04 -14.58
N SER A 36 -15.60 6.72 -14.09
CA SER A 36 -16.54 7.74 -13.62
C SER A 36 -16.07 8.42 -12.34
N ALA A 37 -16.60 9.62 -12.05
CA ALA A 37 -16.32 10.31 -10.79
C ALA A 37 -16.69 9.48 -9.56
N ALA A 38 -17.81 8.75 -9.62
CA ALA A 38 -18.24 7.86 -8.54
C ALA A 38 -17.24 6.70 -8.33
N TYR A 39 -16.73 6.10 -9.41
CA TYR A 39 -15.70 5.06 -9.32
C TYR A 39 -14.43 5.57 -8.65
N TYR A 40 -13.90 6.71 -9.10
CA TYR A 40 -12.70 7.30 -8.51
C TYR A 40 -12.91 7.73 -7.06
N HIS A 41 -14.09 8.26 -6.73
CA HIS A 41 -14.47 8.59 -5.35
C HIS A 41 -14.43 7.35 -4.45
N THR A 42 -15.15 6.29 -4.79
CA THR A 42 -15.18 5.06 -3.98
C THR A 42 -13.79 4.44 -3.85
N MET A 43 -13.01 4.41 -4.94
CA MET A 43 -11.63 3.93 -4.92
C MET A 43 -10.75 4.78 -3.98
N ALA A 44 -10.85 6.11 -4.04
CA ALA A 44 -10.07 7.02 -3.21
C ALA A 44 -10.41 6.85 -1.73
N GLU A 45 -11.68 6.81 -1.37
CA GLU A 45 -12.12 6.68 0.03
C GLU A 45 -11.74 5.31 0.61
N ALA A 46 -11.83 4.22 -0.16
CA ALA A 46 -11.36 2.90 0.27
C ALA A 46 -9.84 2.89 0.52
N ILE A 47 -9.05 3.51 -0.37
CA ILE A 47 -7.60 3.65 -0.21
C ILE A 47 -7.28 4.46 1.05
N LYS A 48 -7.97 5.57 1.31
CA LYS A 48 -7.80 6.39 2.52
C LYS A 48 -8.04 5.57 3.80
N LEU A 49 -9.10 4.76 3.82
CA LEU A 49 -9.43 3.91 4.97
C LEU A 49 -8.36 2.85 5.23
N ALA A 50 -7.82 2.22 4.18
CA ALA A 50 -6.72 1.26 4.30
C ALA A 50 -5.41 1.92 4.74
N LEU A 51 -5.11 3.13 4.25
CA LEU A 51 -3.92 3.88 4.64
C LEU A 51 -4.01 4.42 6.08
N ALA A 52 -5.21 4.74 6.57
CA ALA A 52 -5.43 5.07 7.97
C ALA A 52 -5.09 3.87 8.89
N ASP A 53 -5.51 2.67 8.52
CA ASP A 53 -5.19 1.46 9.29
C ASP A 53 -3.72 1.05 9.14
N ARG A 54 -3.12 1.23 7.97
CA ARG A 54 -1.66 1.11 7.77
C ARG A 54 -0.89 1.95 8.78
N GLU A 55 -1.27 3.22 8.91
CA GLU A 55 -0.58 4.14 9.80
C GLU A 55 -0.78 3.79 11.28
N ALA A 56 -1.98 3.32 11.63
CA ALA A 56 -2.34 3.01 13.01
C ALA A 56 -1.81 1.67 13.53
N TYR A 57 -1.64 0.68 12.65
CA TYR A 57 -1.37 -0.71 13.04
C TYR A 57 -0.09 -1.32 12.45
N LEU A 58 0.31 -0.99 11.22
CA LEU A 58 1.41 -1.71 10.57
C LEU A 58 2.78 -1.28 11.10
N GLY A 59 3.62 -2.28 11.37
CA GLY A 59 5.00 -2.13 11.81
C GLY A 59 5.71 -3.47 11.80
N ASP A 60 6.96 -3.47 12.24
CA ASP A 60 7.75 -4.69 12.33
C ASP A 60 7.12 -5.70 13.33
N PRO A 61 6.65 -6.89 12.88
CA PRO A 61 5.97 -7.85 13.74
C PRO A 61 6.90 -8.48 14.79
N ASP A 62 8.23 -8.32 14.69
CA ASP A 62 9.16 -8.74 15.74
C ASP A 62 9.15 -7.77 16.95
N PHE A 63 8.46 -6.62 16.82
CA PHE A 63 8.44 -5.54 17.82
C PHE A 63 7.04 -5.04 18.18
N VAL A 64 6.03 -5.24 17.32
CA VAL A 64 4.66 -4.79 17.54
C VAL A 64 3.66 -5.87 17.11
N ASP A 65 2.59 -6.04 17.87
CA ASP A 65 1.50 -6.94 17.50
C ASP A 65 0.64 -6.29 16.41
N VAL A 66 0.56 -6.93 15.23
CA VAL A 66 -0.21 -6.41 14.09
C VAL A 66 -1.41 -7.32 13.80
N PRO A 67 -2.65 -6.81 13.77
CA PRO A 67 -3.87 -7.60 13.52
C PRO A 67 -4.05 -7.93 12.02
N VAL A 68 -3.04 -8.53 11.39
CA VAL A 68 -2.96 -8.73 9.93
C VAL A 68 -4.16 -9.50 9.39
N ASP A 69 -4.57 -10.58 10.06
CA ASP A 69 -5.71 -11.40 9.65
C ASP A 69 -7.03 -10.62 9.68
N THR A 70 -7.25 -9.80 10.71
CA THR A 70 -8.46 -8.97 10.81
C THR A 70 -8.45 -7.88 9.76
N LEU A 71 -7.33 -7.17 9.60
CA LEU A 71 -7.18 -6.06 8.64
C LEU A 71 -7.47 -6.49 7.20
N MET A 72 -7.09 -7.71 6.81
CA MET A 72 -7.36 -8.23 5.46
C MET A 72 -8.68 -9.03 5.34
N SER A 73 -9.41 -9.20 6.43
CA SER A 73 -10.64 -10.00 6.41
C SER A 73 -11.76 -9.30 5.65
N ARG A 74 -12.59 -10.08 4.93
CA ARG A 74 -13.78 -9.56 4.25
C ARG A 74 -14.78 -8.91 5.21
N ALA A 75 -14.90 -9.47 6.42
CA ALA A 75 -15.82 -8.94 7.43
C ALA A 75 -15.42 -7.53 7.86
N TYR A 76 -14.15 -7.32 8.20
CA TYR A 76 -13.63 -6.00 8.55
C TYR A 76 -13.63 -5.04 7.34
N GLY A 77 -13.29 -5.54 6.15
CA GLY A 77 -13.40 -4.78 4.91
C GLY A 77 -14.81 -4.24 4.67
N ALA A 78 -15.83 -5.08 4.84
CA ALA A 78 -17.24 -4.68 4.71
C ALA A 78 -17.68 -3.67 5.79
N GLU A 79 -17.20 -3.80 7.03
CA GLU A 79 -17.45 -2.80 8.08
C GLU A 79 -16.85 -1.44 7.69
N ARG A 80 -15.59 -1.42 7.26
CA ARG A 80 -14.89 -0.20 6.83
C ARG A 80 -15.56 0.42 5.60
N ALA A 81 -16.05 -0.38 4.66
CA ALA A 81 -16.74 0.09 3.46
C ALA A 81 -18.00 0.91 3.76
N GLN A 82 -18.67 0.66 4.89
CA GLN A 82 -19.85 1.44 5.33
C GLN A 82 -19.52 2.91 5.64
N LEU A 83 -18.24 3.23 5.85
CA LEU A 83 -17.78 4.59 6.11
C LEU A 83 -17.62 5.44 4.83
N ILE A 84 -17.74 4.82 3.64
CA ILE A 84 -17.66 5.52 2.36
C ILE A 84 -19.02 6.19 2.09
N ASP A 85 -19.07 7.51 2.28
CA ASP A 85 -20.22 8.33 1.87
C ASP A 85 -20.10 8.65 0.38
N ALA A 86 -21.10 8.26 -0.42
CA ALA A 86 -21.11 8.49 -1.87
C ALA A 86 -21.15 9.98 -2.27
N ASN A 87 -21.53 10.88 -1.36
CA ASN A 87 -21.71 12.31 -1.61
C ASN A 87 -20.72 13.20 -0.85
N LEU A 88 -19.88 12.63 0.03
CA LEU A 88 -18.96 13.40 0.86
C LEU A 88 -17.59 12.73 0.94
N ALA A 89 -16.57 13.40 0.42
CA ALA A 89 -15.19 12.95 0.56
C ALA A 89 -14.67 13.23 1.98
N ALA A 90 -13.90 12.29 2.55
CA ALA A 90 -13.20 12.55 3.80
C ALA A 90 -12.22 13.73 3.61
N PRO A 91 -12.24 14.74 4.51
CA PRO A 91 -11.43 15.95 4.38
C PRO A 91 -9.92 15.74 4.60
N GLY A 92 -9.52 14.52 4.99
CA GLY A 92 -8.16 14.12 5.28
C GLY A 92 -8.08 12.61 5.48
N MET A 93 -7.05 12.14 6.19
CA MET A 93 -6.98 10.75 6.63
C MET A 93 -8.15 10.45 7.58
N PRO A 94 -9.01 9.45 7.29
CA PRO A 94 -10.07 9.01 8.19
C PRO A 94 -9.49 8.45 9.50
N SER A 95 -10.36 8.24 10.49
CA SER A 95 -9.96 7.47 11.68
C SER A 95 -9.64 6.01 11.30
N PRO A 96 -8.61 5.40 11.92
CA PRO A 96 -8.42 3.96 11.82
C PRO A 96 -9.64 3.25 12.40
N GLY A 97 -9.92 2.03 11.94
CA GLY A 97 -10.96 1.21 12.54
C GLY A 97 -10.52 0.69 13.91
N SER A 98 -11.47 0.18 14.68
CA SER A 98 -11.22 -0.36 16.03
C SER A 98 -11.17 -1.88 15.97
N ILE A 99 -10.06 -2.47 16.40
CA ILE A 99 -9.89 -3.93 16.42
C ILE A 99 -9.78 -4.40 17.87
N PRO A 100 -10.69 -5.26 18.37
CA PRO A 100 -10.65 -5.75 19.74
C PRO A 100 -9.30 -6.38 20.10
N GLY A 101 -8.72 -5.94 21.22
CA GLY A 101 -7.41 -6.42 21.69
C GLY A 101 -6.20 -5.67 21.11
N TYR A 102 -6.42 -4.71 20.20
CA TYR A 102 -5.34 -3.91 19.61
C TYR A 102 -5.58 -2.42 19.88
N GLN A 103 -4.49 -1.70 20.17
CA GLN A 103 -4.55 -0.26 20.39
C GLN A 103 -4.06 0.46 19.13
N PRO A 104 -4.94 1.11 18.34
CA PRO A 104 -4.50 1.91 17.20
C PRO A 104 -3.66 3.09 17.66
N TYR A 105 -2.61 3.40 16.90
CA TYR A 105 -1.98 4.70 16.98
C TYR A 105 -2.82 5.74 16.22
N HIS A 106 -3.17 6.83 16.89
CA HIS A 106 -3.89 7.94 16.27
C HIS A 106 -2.90 9.02 15.84
N SER A 107 -2.55 9.03 14.55
CA SER A 107 -1.72 10.10 14.00
C SER A 107 -2.41 11.46 14.11
N PRO A 108 -1.68 12.53 14.45
CA PRO A 108 -2.23 13.87 14.46
C PRO A 108 -2.71 14.26 13.06
N VAL A 109 -3.81 15.02 12.99
CA VAL A 109 -4.29 15.59 11.72
C VAL A 109 -3.26 16.59 11.23
N ILE A 110 -2.63 16.29 10.10
CA ILE A 110 -1.70 17.20 9.43
C ILE A 110 -2.52 18.04 8.46
N HIS A 111 -2.74 19.32 8.82
CA HIS A 111 -3.36 20.28 7.93
C HIS A 111 -2.34 20.79 6.89
N ASP A 112 -2.76 20.72 5.62
CA ASP A 112 -2.27 21.44 4.43
C ASP A 112 -0.80 21.89 4.45
N ARG A 113 0.04 21.16 3.71
CA ARG A 113 1.43 21.52 3.42
C ARG A 113 1.77 21.47 1.92
N GLY A 114 0.75 21.46 1.06
CA GLY A 114 0.89 21.19 -0.38
C GLY A 114 1.17 19.72 -0.68
N LEU A 115 1.25 19.37 -1.98
CA LEU A 115 1.62 18.02 -2.41
C LEU A 115 3.06 17.70 -1.97
N PRO A 116 3.34 16.46 -1.54
CA PRO A 116 4.73 16.06 -1.27
C PRO A 116 5.56 16.22 -2.55
N LYS A 117 6.87 16.47 -2.38
CA LYS A 117 7.79 16.39 -3.51
C LYS A 117 7.70 14.99 -4.10
N LEU A 118 7.76 14.87 -5.42
CA LEU A 118 7.83 13.57 -6.07
C LEU A 118 8.97 12.77 -5.43
N PRO A 119 8.67 11.65 -4.75
CA PRO A 119 9.69 10.89 -4.06
C PRO A 119 10.62 10.28 -5.10
N ALA A 120 11.81 9.96 -4.64
CA ALA A 120 12.76 9.22 -5.42
C ALA A 120 12.19 7.82 -5.75
N ASP A 121 12.44 7.35 -6.96
CA ASP A 121 11.77 6.16 -7.44
C ASP A 121 12.54 4.87 -7.10
N THR A 122 11.80 3.77 -7.12
CA THR A 122 12.26 2.41 -6.88
C THR A 122 12.36 1.65 -8.21
N SER A 123 12.87 0.44 -8.23
CA SER A 123 12.77 -0.44 -9.41
C SER A 123 11.93 -1.66 -9.08
N ILE A 124 11.28 -2.24 -10.10
CA ILE A 124 10.64 -3.54 -9.99
C ILE A 124 11.15 -4.46 -11.09
N VAL A 125 11.32 -5.73 -10.74
CA VAL A 125 11.63 -6.80 -11.69
C VAL A 125 10.70 -7.98 -11.45
N CYS A 126 10.08 -8.44 -12.53
CA CYS A 126 9.24 -9.63 -12.56
C CYS A 126 9.84 -10.60 -13.58
N VAL A 127 10.03 -11.87 -13.20
CA VAL A 127 10.57 -12.92 -14.06
C VAL A 127 9.69 -14.15 -13.93
N ILE A 128 9.35 -14.77 -15.06
CA ILE A 128 8.79 -16.12 -15.14
C ILE A 128 9.67 -16.90 -16.11
N ASP A 129 10.11 -18.11 -15.72
CA ASP A 129 10.88 -18.99 -16.60
C ASP A 129 10.01 -20.09 -17.25
N GLN A 130 10.64 -20.90 -18.12
CA GLN A 130 9.94 -21.98 -18.83
C GLN A 130 9.48 -23.14 -17.93
N GLN A 131 9.99 -23.24 -16.70
CA GLN A 131 9.60 -24.25 -15.72
C GLN A 131 8.45 -23.75 -14.83
N GLY A 132 8.02 -22.50 -15.00
CA GLY A 132 6.98 -21.87 -14.20
C GLY A 132 7.50 -21.27 -12.89
N ASN A 133 8.81 -21.17 -12.67
CA ASN A 133 9.34 -20.43 -11.53
C ASN A 133 9.07 -18.94 -11.74
N ALA A 134 8.58 -18.26 -10.70
CA ALA A 134 8.26 -16.85 -10.75
C ALA A 134 8.97 -16.08 -9.63
N ILE A 135 9.53 -14.91 -9.96
CA ILE A 135 10.10 -13.96 -9.00
C ILE A 135 9.46 -12.58 -9.24
N CYS A 136 9.10 -11.92 -8.15
CA CYS A 136 8.75 -10.51 -8.12
C CYS A 136 9.61 -9.85 -7.04
N ALA A 137 10.39 -8.86 -7.41
CA ALA A 137 11.26 -8.14 -6.49
C ALA A 137 11.18 -6.64 -6.76
N THR A 138 11.11 -5.88 -5.67
CA THR A 138 11.07 -4.41 -5.70
C THR A 138 12.32 -3.87 -5.00
N PRO A 139 13.52 -4.02 -5.59
CA PRO A 139 14.75 -3.49 -5.02
C PRO A 139 14.71 -1.97 -5.00
N SER A 140 15.08 -1.39 -3.86
CA SER A 140 14.92 0.03 -3.62
C SER A 140 16.09 0.55 -2.81
N ASP A 141 16.53 1.73 -3.17
CA ASP A 141 17.33 2.71 -2.44
C ASP A 141 17.90 3.63 -3.50
N THR A 142 18.20 4.84 -3.09
CA THR A 142 18.64 5.89 -3.99
C THR A 142 20.12 6.15 -3.81
N SER A 143 20.77 6.56 -4.90
CA SER A 143 22.23 6.69 -4.97
C SER A 143 22.73 8.08 -4.62
N TRP A 144 21.85 9.01 -4.23
CA TRP A 144 22.15 10.46 -4.18
C TRP A 144 21.87 11.13 -2.82
N ASP A 145 21.20 10.44 -1.93
CA ASP A 145 20.65 10.91 -0.65
C ASP A 145 21.49 10.46 0.55
N THR A 146 22.46 9.58 0.34
CA THR A 146 23.54 9.31 1.29
C THR A 146 24.91 9.46 0.63
N PRO A 147 25.96 9.83 1.39
CA PRO A 147 27.32 9.84 0.88
C PRO A 147 27.75 8.45 0.41
N VAL A 148 28.45 8.41 -0.72
CA VAL A 148 29.12 7.19 -1.19
C VAL A 148 30.21 6.79 -0.20
N VAL A 149 30.25 5.52 0.18
CA VAL A 149 31.30 4.97 1.04
C VAL A 149 32.64 5.04 0.30
N PRO A 150 33.64 5.77 0.83
CA PRO A 150 34.91 5.99 0.14
C PRO A 150 35.57 4.69 -0.34
N GLY A 151 35.98 4.67 -1.62
CA GLY A 151 36.66 3.53 -2.24
C GLY A 151 35.76 2.38 -2.69
N THR A 152 34.44 2.44 -2.47
CA THR A 152 33.53 1.33 -2.81
C THR A 152 32.60 1.63 -3.99
N GLY A 153 32.25 2.90 -4.21
CA GLY A 153 31.19 3.29 -5.15
C GLY A 153 29.77 2.96 -4.66
N LEU A 154 29.60 2.49 -3.43
CA LEU A 154 28.30 2.10 -2.85
C LEU A 154 27.74 3.22 -1.98
N ALA A 155 26.45 3.53 -2.15
CA ALA A 155 25.68 4.39 -1.25
C ALA A 155 25.04 3.54 -0.14
N ILE A 156 24.94 4.09 1.06
CA ILE A 156 24.25 3.42 2.19
C ILE A 156 22.74 3.67 2.06
N SER A 157 21.93 2.67 2.38
CA SER A 157 20.48 2.82 2.45
C SER A 157 20.05 3.99 3.34
N SER A 158 19.22 4.89 2.82
CA SER A 158 18.54 5.94 3.59
C SER A 158 17.26 5.45 4.27
N ARG A 159 16.86 4.17 4.08
CA ARG A 159 15.55 3.61 4.48
C ARG A 159 15.16 3.79 5.94
N GLY A 160 16.13 4.01 6.82
CA GLY A 160 15.89 4.39 8.20
C GLY A 160 14.98 5.62 8.35
N ASP A 161 14.93 6.49 7.33
CA ASP A 161 14.05 7.66 7.24
C ASP A 161 12.55 7.32 7.22
N GLN A 162 12.17 6.06 6.94
CA GLN A 162 10.79 5.59 7.03
C GLN A 162 10.36 5.22 8.45
N SER A 163 11.29 5.24 9.41
CA SER A 163 10.98 5.05 10.83
C SER A 163 10.44 6.33 11.44
N ARG A 164 9.56 6.18 12.43
CA ARG A 164 8.96 7.30 13.14
C ARG A 164 9.81 7.66 14.36
N ALA A 165 10.05 8.95 14.56
CA ALA A 165 10.63 9.48 15.80
C ALA A 165 9.54 9.83 16.84
N VAL A 166 8.46 9.04 16.89
CA VAL A 166 7.29 9.28 17.74
C VAL A 166 7.03 8.06 18.62
N ARG A 167 7.09 8.25 19.94
CA ARG A 167 6.84 7.20 20.92
C ARG A 167 5.42 6.65 20.76
N GLY A 168 5.29 5.32 20.81
CA GLY A 168 4.00 4.63 20.70
C GLY A 168 3.52 4.39 19.27
N HIS A 169 4.17 4.97 18.25
CA HIS A 169 3.84 4.64 16.86
C HIS A 169 4.32 3.23 16.51
N PRO A 170 3.52 2.41 15.79
CA PRO A 170 3.92 1.06 15.35
C PRO A 170 5.26 1.02 14.59
N SER A 171 5.54 2.03 13.77
CA SER A 171 6.81 2.19 13.04
C SER A 171 7.86 3.03 13.80
N VAL A 172 7.76 3.17 15.13
CA VAL A 172 8.78 3.88 15.93
C VAL A 172 10.16 3.23 15.77
N MET A 173 11.19 4.07 15.61
CA MET A 173 12.59 3.62 15.50
C MET A 173 13.03 2.87 16.76
N ALA A 174 13.70 1.71 16.57
CA ALA A 174 14.31 0.93 17.65
C ALA A 174 15.52 0.13 17.13
N PRO A 175 16.49 -0.24 17.99
CA PRO A 175 17.61 -1.10 17.60
C PRO A 175 17.13 -2.45 17.03
N GLY A 176 17.63 -2.81 15.85
CA GLY A 176 17.28 -4.07 15.18
C GLY A 176 15.89 -4.11 14.53
N LYS A 177 15.07 -3.07 14.72
CA LYS A 177 13.73 -2.98 14.14
C LYS A 177 13.79 -2.47 12.70
N ARG A 178 13.10 -3.16 11.80
CA ARG A 178 12.94 -2.73 10.41
C ARG A 178 12.02 -1.50 10.35
N PRO A 179 12.34 -0.49 9.55
CA PRO A 179 11.36 0.51 9.14
C PRO A 179 10.18 -0.18 8.44
N ARG A 180 8.96 0.37 8.53
CA ARG A 180 7.83 -0.13 7.73
C ARG A 180 8.07 0.20 6.27
N LEU A 181 8.45 -0.80 5.48
CA LEU A 181 8.93 -0.63 4.12
C LEU A 181 7.80 -0.29 3.12
N THR A 182 8.06 0.65 2.20
CA THR A 182 7.19 0.90 1.04
C THR A 182 7.29 -0.14 -0.08
N PRO A 183 8.44 -0.76 -0.39
CA PRO A 183 8.51 -1.87 -1.35
C PRO A 183 7.48 -2.97 -1.09
N ASN A 184 6.67 -3.26 -2.11
CA ASN A 184 5.60 -4.27 -2.05
C ASN A 184 5.54 -5.09 -3.35
N PRO A 185 6.45 -6.05 -3.56
CA PRO A 185 6.30 -7.02 -4.64
C PRO A 185 5.06 -7.88 -4.40
N CYS A 186 4.29 -8.14 -5.45
CA CYS A 186 3.02 -8.84 -5.35
C CYS A 186 2.97 -10.00 -6.35
N PHE A 187 2.18 -11.02 -6.01
CA PHE A 187 1.79 -12.07 -6.93
C PHE A 187 0.29 -12.23 -6.95
N ILE A 188 -0.23 -12.61 -8.11
CA ILE A 188 -1.56 -13.15 -8.25
C ILE A 188 -1.45 -14.63 -8.54
N GLN A 189 -2.22 -15.46 -7.83
CA GLN A 189 -2.45 -16.85 -8.18
C GLN A 189 -3.87 -16.99 -8.75
N LEU A 190 -3.95 -17.33 -10.02
CA LEU A 190 -5.18 -17.61 -10.75
C LEU A 190 -5.54 -19.11 -10.65
N PRO A 191 -6.81 -19.48 -10.89
CA PRO A 191 -7.21 -20.89 -10.95
C PRO A 191 -6.35 -21.68 -11.93
N GLY A 192 -5.94 -22.89 -11.52
CA GLY A 192 -5.07 -23.73 -12.34
C GLY A 192 -3.57 -23.41 -12.25
N GLN A 193 -3.12 -22.79 -11.15
CA GLN A 193 -1.71 -22.55 -10.80
C GLN A 193 -0.97 -21.51 -11.67
N TRP A 194 -1.68 -20.63 -12.37
CA TRP A 194 -1.03 -19.54 -13.08
C TRP A 194 -0.65 -18.42 -12.12
N ILE A 195 0.62 -18.03 -12.13
CA ILE A 195 1.15 -16.94 -11.31
C ILE A 195 1.40 -15.72 -12.18
N MET A 196 0.93 -14.55 -11.73
CA MET A 196 1.25 -13.25 -12.33
C MET A 196 2.04 -12.40 -11.31
N PRO A 197 3.39 -12.36 -11.39
CA PRO A 197 4.18 -11.40 -10.63
C PRO A 197 3.90 -9.99 -11.13
N PHE A 198 3.65 -9.07 -10.22
CA PHE A 198 3.36 -7.70 -10.59
C PHE A 198 3.73 -6.71 -9.48
N GLY A 199 3.85 -5.47 -9.88
CA GLY A 199 3.96 -4.34 -8.97
C GLY A 199 4.43 -3.11 -9.73
N THR A 200 4.80 -2.10 -8.98
CA THR A 200 5.27 -0.82 -9.50
C THR A 200 6.22 -0.22 -8.48
N PRO A 201 7.14 0.67 -8.89
CA PRO A 201 7.85 1.50 -7.94
C PRO A 201 6.97 2.71 -7.50
N GLY A 202 7.52 3.66 -6.76
CA GLY A 202 6.80 4.89 -6.37
C GLY A 202 6.38 5.00 -4.90
N GLY A 203 7.11 4.41 -3.95
CA GLY A 203 6.86 4.65 -2.52
C GLY A 203 5.43 4.32 -2.05
N ASP A 204 4.73 5.28 -1.44
CA ASP A 204 3.33 5.13 -1.00
C ASP A 204 2.32 5.00 -2.16
N ALA A 205 2.72 5.32 -3.40
CA ALA A 205 1.89 5.10 -4.58
C ALA A 205 1.80 3.62 -4.98
N GLN A 206 2.73 2.76 -4.52
CA GLN A 206 2.81 1.36 -4.98
C GLN A 206 1.51 0.59 -4.76
N VAL A 207 0.98 0.60 -3.54
CA VAL A 207 -0.26 -0.11 -3.21
C VAL A 207 -1.47 0.47 -3.95
N GLN A 208 -1.50 1.78 -4.15
CA GLN A 208 -2.60 2.49 -4.81
C GLN A 208 -2.63 2.19 -6.32
N ALA A 209 -1.45 2.21 -6.95
CA ALA A 209 -1.29 1.91 -8.37
C ALA A 209 -1.52 0.42 -8.66
N ASN A 210 -0.99 -0.48 -7.81
CA ASN A 210 -1.22 -1.91 -7.92
C ASN A 210 -2.72 -2.24 -7.83
N LEU A 211 -3.45 -1.64 -6.88
CA LEU A 211 -4.88 -1.82 -6.73
C LEU A 211 -5.65 -1.45 -8.01
N GLN A 212 -5.34 -0.30 -8.61
CA GLN A 212 -6.01 0.16 -9.83
C GLN A 212 -5.71 -0.76 -11.02
N VAL A 213 -4.45 -1.18 -11.21
CA VAL A 213 -4.08 -2.14 -12.27
C VAL A 213 -4.81 -3.48 -12.10
N LEU A 214 -4.95 -3.96 -10.86
CA LEU A 214 -5.73 -5.15 -10.57
C LEU A 214 -7.19 -5.00 -10.99
N TYR A 215 -7.84 -3.87 -10.66
CA TYR A 215 -9.22 -3.62 -11.08
C TYR A 215 -9.36 -3.51 -12.60
N HIS A 216 -8.46 -2.77 -13.25
CA HIS A 216 -8.45 -2.64 -14.71
C HIS A 216 -8.34 -4.01 -15.39
N HIS A 217 -7.40 -4.86 -14.95
CA HIS A 217 -7.16 -6.15 -15.57
C HIS A 217 -8.18 -7.22 -15.17
N LEU A 218 -8.43 -7.39 -13.87
CA LEU A 218 -9.26 -8.48 -13.36
C LEU A 218 -10.75 -8.16 -13.34
N GLN A 219 -11.14 -6.94 -12.98
CA GLN A 219 -12.54 -6.55 -12.90
C GLN A 219 -13.07 -6.07 -14.25
N PHE A 220 -12.34 -5.18 -14.92
CA PHE A 220 -12.75 -4.59 -16.21
C PHE A 220 -12.23 -5.33 -17.44
N LYS A 221 -11.46 -6.41 -17.23
CA LYS A 221 -10.99 -7.31 -18.28
C LYS A 221 -10.17 -6.61 -19.36
N LEU A 222 -9.52 -5.49 -19.03
CA LEU A 222 -8.59 -4.85 -19.94
C LEU A 222 -7.37 -5.78 -20.18
N PRO A 223 -6.87 -5.85 -21.43
CA PRO A 223 -5.58 -6.48 -21.70
C PRO A 223 -4.49 -5.91 -20.78
N LEU A 224 -3.53 -6.72 -20.36
CA LEU A 224 -2.58 -6.33 -19.30
C LEU A 224 -1.83 -5.02 -19.62
N GLN A 225 -1.36 -4.83 -20.86
CA GLN A 225 -0.71 -3.59 -21.25
C GLN A 225 -1.66 -2.39 -21.14
N GLU A 226 -2.90 -2.52 -21.61
CA GLU A 226 -3.90 -1.45 -21.50
C GLU A 226 -4.26 -1.15 -20.05
N ALA A 227 -4.31 -2.16 -19.18
CA ALA A 227 -4.52 -1.97 -17.75
C ALA A 227 -3.39 -1.17 -17.08
N ILE A 228 -2.14 -1.33 -17.56
CA ILE A 228 -0.96 -0.59 -17.10
C ILE A 228 -0.97 0.87 -17.60
N GLU A 229 -1.32 1.07 -18.87
CA GLU A 229 -1.38 2.39 -19.52
C GLU A 229 -2.61 3.20 -19.10
N ALA A 230 -3.65 2.54 -18.60
CA ALA A 230 -4.86 3.21 -18.14
C ALA A 230 -4.54 4.28 -17.06
N PRO A 231 -5.19 5.45 -17.13
CA PRO A 231 -4.97 6.51 -16.16
C PRO A 231 -5.16 6.03 -14.72
N ARG A 232 -4.26 6.47 -13.84
CA ARG A 232 -4.28 6.18 -12.41
C ARG A 232 -4.24 7.47 -11.61
N PHE A 233 -4.73 7.41 -10.39
CA PHE A 233 -4.62 8.49 -9.41
C PHE A 233 -3.99 7.99 -8.11
N MET A 234 -3.63 8.91 -7.23
CA MET A 234 -3.30 8.58 -5.86
C MET A 234 -3.87 9.64 -4.92
N THR A 235 -4.15 9.23 -3.69
CA THR A 235 -4.46 10.15 -2.59
C THR A 235 -3.24 10.33 -1.71
N HIS A 236 -3.11 11.53 -1.14
CA HIS A 236 -2.12 11.88 -0.11
C HIS A 236 -2.78 12.13 1.25
N SER A 237 -4.00 11.62 1.48
CA SER A 237 -4.70 11.71 2.77
C SER A 237 -4.16 10.71 3.80
N HIS A 238 -2.84 10.73 4.01
CA HIS A 238 -2.12 9.98 5.02
C HIS A 238 -0.74 10.60 5.19
N PRO A 239 -0.09 10.47 6.36
CA PRO A 239 1.31 10.83 6.50
C PRO A 239 2.19 10.02 5.54
N ASP A 240 3.11 10.69 4.84
CA ASP A 240 4.09 10.01 3.99
C ASP A 240 4.96 9.03 4.81
N SER A 241 5.27 7.87 4.21
CA SER A 241 6.28 6.96 4.75
C SER A 241 7.65 7.65 4.85
N PHE A 242 8.04 8.52 3.92
CA PHE A 242 9.34 9.20 3.94
C PHE A 242 9.35 10.41 4.86
N ALA A 243 10.50 10.71 5.46
CA ALA A 243 10.67 11.92 6.26
C ALA A 243 10.46 13.17 5.37
N PRO A 244 9.78 14.22 5.84
CA PRO A 244 9.33 14.49 7.21
C PRO A 244 7.88 14.06 7.52
N HIS A 245 7.36 13.01 6.85
CA HIS A 245 6.05 12.39 7.11
C HIS A 245 4.87 13.37 7.02
N ARG A 246 4.89 14.17 5.95
CA ARG A 246 3.85 15.18 5.70
C ARG A 246 2.70 14.62 4.89
#